data_AF-A0A059T2F4-F1
#
_entry.id   AF-A0A059T2F4-F1
#
_cell.length_a   1.000
_cell.length_b   1.000
_cell.length_c   1.000
_cell.angle_alpha   90.00
_cell.angle_beta   90.00
_cell.angle_gamma   90.00
#
_symmetry.space_group_name_H-M   'P 1'
#
loop_
_entity.id
_entity.type
_entity.pdbx_description
1 polymer ?
#
loop_
_entity_poly.entity_id
_entity_poly.type
_entity_poly.pdbx_seq_one_letter_code
_entity_poly.pdbx_strand_id
1 'polypeptide(L)'
;QISTGDILREAVKYQTPMGIEAKRYMNTGDLVPDDVVIGIIKDRVRETDCKNGLLLDGFPRTVEQADALDALLKNEGKSIDKVINFKVPDGELLQRLLGRAKIEGRMDDNEATIKNRLDNYKKKTLPLLDFYTTQKKLS
;
A
#
# COMPACT_ATOMS: atom_id res chain seq x y z
N GLN A 1 -3.49 8.16 9.96
CA GLN A 1 -3.42 7.46 8.66
C GLN A 1 -1.99 6.99 8.46
N ILE A 2 -1.81 5.77 7.96
CA ILE A 2 -0.51 5.20 7.64
C ILE A 2 -0.51 4.90 6.13
N SER A 3 0.24 5.69 5.37
CA SER A 3 0.42 5.53 3.93
C SER A 3 1.80 4.94 3.66
N THR A 4 1.86 3.67 3.27
CA THR A 4 3.15 3.00 2.98
C THR A 4 3.88 3.69 1.82
N GLY A 5 3.13 4.17 0.83
CA GLY A 5 3.70 4.91 -0.29
C GLY A 5 4.37 6.21 0.13
N ASP A 6 3.78 6.96 1.07
CA ASP A 6 4.39 8.22 1.55
C ASP A 6 5.61 7.96 2.41
N ILE A 7 5.54 6.99 3.31
CA ILE A 7 6.69 6.58 4.15
C ILE A 7 7.87 6.15 3.27
N LEU A 8 7.61 5.34 2.23
CA LEU A 8 8.66 4.91 1.30
C LEU A 8 9.20 6.09 0.48
N ARG A 9 8.36 7.01 -0.01
CA ARG A 9 8.81 8.22 -0.73
C ARG A 9 9.67 9.12 0.15
N GLU A 10 9.30 9.27 1.42
CA GLU A 10 10.08 10.03 2.39
C GLU A 10 11.46 9.37 2.64
N ALA A 11 11.48 8.06 2.82
CA ALA A 11 12.71 7.28 2.94
C ALA A 11 13.61 7.42 1.69
N VAL A 12 13.03 7.41 0.49
CA VAL A 12 13.75 7.66 -0.78
C VAL A 12 14.34 9.08 -0.79
N LYS A 13 13.57 10.09 -0.36
CA LYS A 13 14.02 11.49 -0.29
C LYS A 13 15.21 11.66 0.66
N TYR A 14 15.18 11.01 1.82
CA TYR A 14 16.26 11.03 2.81
C TYR A 14 17.37 10.01 2.55
N GLN A 15 17.27 9.23 1.47
CA GLN A 15 18.27 8.23 1.06
C GLN A 15 18.60 7.23 2.17
N THR A 16 17.61 6.83 2.97
CA THR A 16 17.81 5.78 3.97
C THR A 16 18.12 4.45 3.26
N PRO A 17 18.73 3.45 3.94
CA PRO A 17 18.98 2.14 3.33
C PRO A 17 17.73 1.51 2.70
N MET A 18 16.61 1.56 3.43
CA MET A 18 15.29 1.13 2.95
C MET A 18 14.83 1.97 1.75
N GLY A 19 15.02 3.29 1.78
CA GLY A 19 14.65 4.18 0.69
C GLY A 19 15.40 3.89 -0.61
N ILE A 20 16.70 3.59 -0.52
CA ILE A 20 17.54 3.25 -1.68
C ILE A 20 17.04 1.96 -2.34
N GLU A 21 16.70 0.95 -1.52
CA GLU A 21 16.14 -0.32 -2.01
C GLU A 21 14.74 -0.12 -2.61
N ALA A 22 13.84 0.54 -1.88
CA ALA A 22 12.47 0.80 -2.31
C ALA A 22 12.39 1.57 -3.63
N LYS A 23 13.32 2.52 -3.87
CA LYS A 23 13.38 3.32 -5.10
C LYS A 23 13.36 2.47 -6.37
N ARG A 24 14.04 1.31 -6.36
CA ARG A 24 14.14 0.43 -7.53
C ARG A 24 12.76 -0.11 -7.93
N TYR A 25 12.05 -0.67 -6.96
CA TYR A 25 10.70 -1.22 -7.16
C TYR A 25 9.67 -0.13 -7.51
N MET A 26 9.78 1.04 -6.86
CA MET A 26 8.85 2.15 -7.10
C MET A 26 8.95 2.69 -8.53
N ASN A 27 10.16 2.79 -9.08
CA ASN A 27 10.39 3.27 -10.43
C ASN A 27 9.81 2.32 -11.50
N THR A 28 9.85 1.01 -11.27
CA THR A 28 9.29 0.01 -12.19
C THR A 28 7.79 -0.21 -11.97
N GLY A 29 7.24 0.25 -10.84
CA GLY A 29 5.83 0.03 -10.49
C GLY A 29 5.57 -1.31 -9.83
N ASP A 30 6.64 -1.95 -9.36
CA ASP A 30 6.59 -3.18 -8.59
C ASP A 30 6.29 -2.91 -7.11
N LEU A 31 5.89 -3.97 -6.42
CA LEU A 31 5.72 -3.93 -4.98
C LEU A 31 7.08 -4.05 -4.31
N VAL A 32 7.33 -3.21 -3.31
CA VAL A 32 8.44 -3.39 -2.37
C VAL A 32 8.23 -4.73 -1.63
N PRO A 33 9.31 -5.47 -1.31
CA PRO A 33 9.21 -6.74 -0.58
C PRO A 33 8.34 -6.67 0.67
N ASP A 34 7.57 -7.74 0.90
CA ASP A 34 6.55 -7.80 1.94
C ASP A 34 7.13 -7.60 3.34
N ASP A 35 8.30 -8.19 3.62
CA ASP A 35 9.02 -8.09 4.88
C ASP A 35 9.39 -6.64 5.23
N VAL A 36 9.85 -5.86 4.25
CA VAL A 36 10.16 -4.43 4.41
C VAL A 36 8.89 -3.66 4.79
N VAL A 37 7.79 -3.87 4.06
CA VAL A 37 6.54 -3.12 4.30
C VAL A 37 5.88 -3.53 5.62
N ILE A 38 5.89 -4.82 5.96
CA ILE A 38 5.40 -5.32 7.25
C ILE A 38 6.19 -4.71 8.40
N GLY A 39 7.51 -4.57 8.27
CA GLY A 39 8.35 -3.88 9.26
C GLY A 39 7.90 -2.44 9.52
N ILE A 40 7.64 -1.67 8.46
CA ILE A 40 7.12 -0.30 8.57
C ILE A 40 5.79 -0.25 9.32
N ILE A 41 4.86 -1.14 8.97
CA ILE A 41 3.53 -1.17 9.61
C ILE A 41 3.63 -1.58 11.07
N LYS A 42 4.50 -2.54 11.41
CA LYS A 42 4.76 -2.97 12.78
C LYS A 42 5.22 -1.83 13.66
N ASP A 43 6.13 -0.99 13.18
CA ASP A 43 6.62 0.15 13.94
C ASP A 43 5.53 1.22 14.09
N ARG A 44 4.80 1.54 13.02
CA ARG A 44 3.76 2.58 13.07
C ARG A 44 2.56 2.21 13.92
N VAL A 45 2.13 0.95 13.93
CA VAL A 45 0.92 0.55 14.67
C VAL A 45 1.07 0.69 16.19
N ARG A 46 2.30 0.74 16.69
CA ARG A 46 2.66 0.88 18.11
C ARG A 46 2.70 2.33 18.59
N GLU A 47 2.68 3.28 17.67
CA GLU A 47 2.70 4.69 18.01
C GLU A 47 1.40 5.12 18.71
N THR A 48 1.49 6.18 19.52
CA THR A 48 0.39 6.62 20.38
C THR A 48 -0.82 7.13 19.61
N ASP A 49 -0.60 7.66 18.40
CA ASP A 49 -1.65 8.11 17.48
C ASP A 49 -2.52 6.95 16.95
N CYS A 50 -2.01 5.72 16.97
CA CYS A 50 -2.72 4.52 16.51
C CYS A 50 -3.58 3.85 17.60
N LYS A 51 -3.59 4.38 18.83
CA LYS A 51 -4.34 3.80 19.95
C LYS A 51 -5.84 3.76 19.70
N ASN A 52 -6.40 4.86 19.19
CA ASN A 52 -7.85 5.02 19.00
C ASN A 52 -8.35 4.53 17.63
N GLY A 53 -7.47 3.94 16.82
CA GLY A 53 -7.78 3.48 15.48
C GLY A 53 -6.67 3.86 14.52
N LEU A 54 -6.72 3.27 13.33
CA LEU A 54 -5.79 3.57 12.25
C LEU A 54 -6.51 3.43 10.91
N LEU A 55 -6.02 4.16 9.91
CA LEU A 55 -6.41 4.01 8.52
C LEU A 55 -5.16 3.60 7.75
N LEU A 56 -5.15 2.37 7.25
CA LEU A 56 -4.08 1.87 6.38
C LEU A 56 -4.40 2.25 4.94
N ASP A 57 -3.45 2.90 4.29
CA ASP A 57 -3.53 3.31 2.90
C ASP A 57 -2.38 2.68 2.11
N GLY A 58 -2.73 1.93 1.06
CA GLY A 58 -1.77 1.22 0.24
C GLY A 58 -1.21 -0.07 0.85
N PHE A 59 -1.78 -0.57 1.95
CA PHE A 59 -1.45 -1.85 2.58
C PHE A 59 -2.68 -2.47 3.25
N PRO A 60 -2.89 -3.80 3.18
CA PRO A 60 -2.10 -4.78 2.44
C PRO A 60 -2.39 -4.75 0.93
N ARG A 61 -1.48 -5.33 0.14
CA ARG A 61 -1.56 -5.45 -1.33
C ARG A 61 -1.48 -6.89 -1.84
N THR A 62 -1.17 -7.84 -0.97
CA THR A 62 -1.14 -9.29 -1.23
C THR A 62 -1.88 -10.02 -0.10
N VAL A 63 -2.33 -11.25 -0.34
CA VAL A 63 -2.99 -12.07 0.69
C VAL A 63 -2.02 -12.37 1.82
N GLU A 64 -0.76 -12.64 1.50
CA GLU A 64 0.31 -12.90 2.46
C GLU A 64 0.54 -11.70 3.38
N GLN A 65 0.50 -10.47 2.84
CA GLN A 65 0.55 -9.25 3.66
C GLN A 65 -0.69 -9.11 4.55
N ALA A 66 -1.86 -9.51 4.07
CA ALA A 66 -3.09 -9.45 4.85
C ALA A 66 -3.09 -10.43 6.04
N ASP A 67 -2.61 -11.66 5.82
CA ASP A 67 -2.40 -12.63 6.90
C ASP A 67 -1.38 -12.13 7.94
N ALA A 68 -0.27 -11.57 7.48
CA ALA A 68 0.74 -10.99 8.35
C ALA A 68 0.20 -9.79 9.15
N LEU A 69 -0.63 -8.95 8.52
CA LEU A 69 -1.30 -7.83 9.18
C LEU A 69 -2.28 -8.30 10.24
N ASP A 70 -3.12 -9.28 9.95
CA ASP A 70 -4.08 -9.81 10.92
C ASP A 70 -3.34 -10.42 12.13
N ALA A 71 -2.23 -11.13 11.91
CA ALA A 71 -1.39 -11.65 12.99
C ALA A 71 -0.74 -10.53 13.83
N LEU A 72 -0.21 -9.49 13.17
CA LEU A 72 0.37 -8.32 13.81
C LEU A 72 -0.65 -7.62 14.70
N LEU A 73 -1.81 -7.27 14.15
CA LEU A 73 -2.85 -6.54 14.87
C LEU A 73 -3.37 -7.35 16.05
N LYS A 74 -3.54 -8.67 15.88
CA LYS A 74 -3.96 -9.55 16.98
C LYS A 74 -2.98 -9.50 18.17
N ASN A 75 -1.67 -9.46 17.92
CA ASN A 75 -0.67 -9.33 18.98
C ASN A 75 -0.74 -7.98 19.72
N GLU A 76 -1.19 -6.93 19.04
CA GLU A 76 -1.37 -5.60 19.60
C GLU A 76 -2.80 -5.37 20.14
N GLY A 77 -3.62 -6.42 20.22
CA GLY A 77 -5.01 -6.35 20.72
C GLY A 77 -5.96 -5.59 19.78
N LYS A 78 -5.64 -5.52 18.49
CA LYS A 78 -6.38 -4.81 17.43
C LYS A 78 -6.88 -5.78 16.37
N SER A 79 -7.77 -5.29 15.51
CA SER A 79 -8.25 -6.01 14.32
C SER A 79 -8.63 -5.02 13.21
N ILE A 80 -8.71 -5.53 11.98
CA ILE A 80 -9.33 -4.76 10.89
C ILE A 80 -10.85 -4.84 11.02
N ASP A 81 -11.48 -3.69 11.22
CA ASP A 81 -12.94 -3.57 11.28
C ASP A 81 -13.56 -3.61 9.89
N LYS A 82 -13.00 -2.83 8.95
CA LYS A 82 -13.50 -2.67 7.59
C LYS A 82 -12.40 -2.45 6.57
N VAL A 83 -12.67 -2.90 5.34
CA VAL A 83 -11.85 -2.66 4.16
C VAL A 83 -12.73 -1.98 3.12
N ILE A 84 -12.34 -0.78 2.69
CA ILE A 84 -13.10 0.01 1.72
C ILE A 84 -12.50 -0.20 0.34
N ASN A 85 -13.29 -0.71 -0.60
CA ASN A 85 -12.84 -0.91 -1.98
C ASN A 85 -13.39 0.17 -2.92
N PHE A 86 -12.48 0.95 -3.51
CA PHE A 86 -12.83 1.93 -4.53
C PHE A 86 -12.81 1.30 -5.92
N LYS A 87 -13.99 1.20 -6.55
CA LYS A 87 -14.12 0.76 -7.94
C LYS A 87 -14.06 1.95 -8.88
N VAL A 88 -12.99 2.05 -9.65
CA VAL A 88 -12.76 3.13 -10.60
C VAL A 88 -12.30 2.52 -11.93
N PRO A 89 -12.83 2.95 -13.09
CA PRO A 89 -12.37 2.46 -14.38
C PRO A 89 -10.89 2.74 -14.64
N ASP A 90 -10.17 1.79 -15.26
CA ASP A 90 -8.73 1.91 -15.58
C ASP A 90 -8.39 3.19 -16.35
N GLY A 91 -9.25 3.62 -17.27
CA GLY A 91 -9.05 4.85 -18.04
C GLY A 91 -9.04 6.12 -17.19
N GLU A 92 -9.90 6.19 -16.16
CA GLU A 92 -9.92 7.31 -15.22
C GLU A 92 -8.70 7.27 -14.29
N LEU A 93 -8.30 6.07 -13.83
CA LEU A 93 -7.09 5.89 -13.04
C LEU A 93 -5.84 6.39 -13.79
N LEU A 94 -5.70 6.03 -15.07
CA LEU A 94 -4.58 6.47 -15.90
C LEU A 94 -4.54 7.99 -16.01
N GLN A 95 -5.67 8.63 -16.34
CA GLN A 95 -5.75 10.09 -16.44
C GLN A 95 -5.38 10.78 -15.11
N ARG A 96 -5.90 10.27 -13.98
CA ARG A 96 -5.61 10.83 -12.65
C ARG A 96 -4.14 10.70 -12.27
N LEU A 97 -3.52 9.55 -12.53
CA LEU A 97 -2.12 9.30 -12.20
C LEU A 97 -1.17 10.16 -13.06
N LEU A 98 -1.44 10.28 -14.36
CA LEU A 98 -0.67 11.18 -15.24
C LEU A 98 -0.85 12.66 -14.87
N GLY A 99 -2.06 13.06 -14.44
CA GLY A 99 -2.30 14.41 -13.91
C GLY A 99 -1.50 14.68 -12.64
N ARG A 100 -1.47 13.70 -11.73
CA ARG A 100 -0.69 13.78 -10.49
C ARG A 100 0.81 13.91 -10.75
N ALA A 101 1.35 13.20 -11.73
CA ALA A 101 2.75 13.33 -12.15
C ALA A 101 3.12 14.80 -12.48
N LYS A 102 2.23 15.50 -13.19
CA LYS A 102 2.43 16.90 -13.60
C LYS A 102 2.32 17.89 -12.44
N ILE A 103 1.41 17.65 -11.51
CA ILE A 103 1.13 18.57 -10.39
C ILE A 103 2.13 18.39 -9.24
N GLU A 104 2.45 17.14 -8.92
CA GLU A 104 3.22 16.79 -7.72
C GLU A 104 4.68 16.38 -8.03
N GLY A 105 5.07 16.32 -9.31
CA GLY A 105 6.43 15.95 -9.71
C GLY A 105 6.77 14.47 -9.43
N ARG A 106 5.76 13.59 -9.36
CA ARG A 106 5.96 12.15 -9.12
C ARG A 106 6.57 11.47 -10.34
N MET A 107 7.87 11.21 -10.29
CA MET A 107 8.63 10.61 -11.40
C MET A 107 8.21 9.16 -11.72
N ASP A 108 7.63 8.47 -10.74
CA ASP A 108 7.11 7.11 -10.82
C ASP A 108 5.67 7.04 -11.38
N ASP A 109 5.07 8.17 -11.76
CA ASP A 109 3.75 8.23 -12.41
C ASP A 109 3.88 8.47 -13.94
N ASN A 110 4.67 7.62 -14.61
CA ASN A 110 4.73 7.56 -16.07
C ASN A 110 3.89 6.40 -16.63
N GLU A 111 3.57 6.42 -17.92
CA GLU A 111 2.64 5.45 -18.54
C GLU A 111 3.06 3.99 -18.35
N ALA A 112 4.35 3.68 -18.53
CA ALA A 112 4.87 2.34 -18.37
C ALA A 112 4.73 1.85 -16.92
N THR A 113 5.10 2.69 -15.95
CA THR A 113 4.99 2.40 -14.53
C THR A 113 3.52 2.25 -14.09
N ILE A 114 2.63 3.12 -14.59
CA ILE A 114 1.18 3.05 -14.29
C ILE A 114 0.59 1.74 -14.82
N LYS A 115 0.93 1.35 -16.05
CA LYS A 115 0.48 0.08 -16.62
C LYS A 115 0.93 -1.11 -15.77
N ASN A 116 2.20 -1.14 -15.37
CA ASN A 116 2.70 -2.21 -14.50
C ASN A 116 2.00 -2.23 -13.13
N ARG A 117 1.68 -1.06 -12.56
CA ARG A 117 0.91 -0.96 -11.32
C ARG A 117 -0.49 -1.55 -11.45
N LEU A 118 -1.20 -1.27 -12.55
CA LEU A 118 -2.52 -1.85 -12.80
C LEU A 118 -2.44 -3.37 -12.98
N ASP A 119 -1.42 -3.86 -13.68
CA ASP A 119 -1.19 -5.30 -13.85
C ASP A 119 -0.87 -5.99 -12.51
N ASN A 120 -0.01 -5.38 -11.69
CA ASN A 120 0.30 -5.86 -10.34
C ASN A 120 -0.93 -5.84 -9.43
N TYR A 121 -1.75 -4.79 -9.48
CA TYR A 121 -3.01 -4.71 -8.75
C TYR A 121 -3.95 -5.88 -9.12
N LYS A 122 -4.13 -6.12 -10.43
CA LYS A 122 -4.99 -7.20 -10.92
C LYS A 122 -4.51 -8.58 -10.45
N LYS A 123 -3.20 -8.80 -10.45
CA LYS A 123 -2.60 -10.11 -10.08
C LYS A 123 -2.54 -10.36 -8.58
N LYS A 124 -2.18 -9.33 -7.81
CA LYS A 124 -1.79 -9.49 -6.40
C LYS A 124 -2.80 -8.91 -5.42
N THR A 125 -3.45 -7.81 -5.79
CA THR A 125 -4.34 -7.06 -4.89
C THR A 125 -5.81 -7.43 -5.06
N LEU A 126 -6.28 -7.72 -6.27
CA LEU A 126 -7.67 -8.18 -6.48
C LEU A 126 -8.07 -9.41 -5.64
N PRO A 127 -7.19 -10.42 -5.43
CA PRO A 127 -7.51 -11.55 -4.54
C PRO A 127 -7.87 -11.14 -3.10
N LEU A 128 -7.47 -9.95 -2.64
CA LEU A 128 -7.86 -9.44 -1.33
C LEU A 128 -9.37 -9.17 -1.20
N LEU A 129 -10.06 -8.94 -2.32
CA LEU A 129 -11.51 -8.75 -2.28
C LEU A 129 -12.20 -10.02 -1.78
N ASP A 130 -11.82 -11.18 -2.31
CA ASP A 130 -12.37 -12.46 -1.87
C ASP A 130 -11.94 -12.75 -0.42
N PHE A 131 -10.66 -12.53 -0.11
CA PHE A 131 -10.12 -12.69 1.25
C PHE A 131 -10.94 -11.91 2.29
N TYR A 132 -11.19 -10.62 2.08
CA TYR A 132 -11.94 -9.80 3.05
C TYR A 132 -13.47 -9.97 2.95
N THR A 133 -14.00 -10.43 1.82
CA THR A 133 -15.42 -10.79 1.68
C THR A 133 -15.76 -11.98 2.56
N THR A 134 -14.94 -13.05 2.53
CA THR A 134 -15.17 -14.24 3.37
C THR A 134 -15.14 -13.93 4.87
N GLN A 135 -14.39 -12.90 5.26
CA GLN A 135 -14.30 -12.41 6.63
C GLN A 135 -15.40 -11.39 7.00
N LYS A 136 -16.28 -11.01 6.08
CA LYS A 136 -17.31 -9.96 6.26
C LYS A 136 -16.75 -8.57 6.61
N LYS A 137 -15.48 -8.33 6.27
CA LYS A 137 -14.77 -7.06 6.49
C LYS A 137 -14.86 -6.13 5.28
N LEU A 138 -15.11 -6.64 4.08
CA LEU A 138 -15.21 -5.83 2.87
C LEU A 138 -16.48 -4.94 2.88
N SER A 139 -16.31 -3.70 2.44
CA SER A 139 -17.35 -2.68 2.25
C SER A 139 -17.22 -1.99 0.90
#